data_AF-A0A511XIE3-F1
#
_entry.id   AF-A0A511XIE3-F1
#
_cell.length_a   1.000
_cell.length_b   1.000
_cell.length_c   1.000
_cell.angle_alpha   90.00
_cell.angle_beta   90.00
_cell.angle_gamma   90.00
#
_symmetry.space_group_name_H-M   'P 1'
#
loop_
_entity.id
_entity.type
_entity.pdbx_description
1 polymer ?
#
loop_
_entity_poly.entity_id
_entity_poly.type
_entity_poly.pdbx_seq_one_letter_code
_entity_poly.pdbx_strand_id
1 'polypeptide(L)'
;MKYAAFFSVLAFCAGTSVARADDSGSVQALLDACYAGKKSCAIDLQGATKTLTKTLRIDPDFVTLRNATFDCRMTSGTCLYISQDGFPHRDRISINRLEGITLYGNKSIDGITMNYTDNTTMVVDANMTLVNVSVQGFNHGITLGNNVWGVDMFNVIIGNGNTGIYTLPHPHNAGERSTFAGGTIYNNAVAGIDEDSCWEFDFQGTSFDFNAQQMILRGPTSFTGHIENTDTGKAEIVLGALIGVPAGSIYMSAGSTITVDGWDPGKPKQRCYVETSLPYNNIKVPATLYGFGGKEGAVCGPGKVVTWDGQPLSK
;
A
#
# COMPACT_ATOMS: atom_id res chain seq x y z
N MET A 1 -50.10 -46.18 41.65
CA MET A 1 -48.95 -45.84 40.79
C MET A 1 -49.41 -44.84 39.73
N LYS A 2 -48.96 -43.58 39.81
CA LYS A 2 -49.18 -42.54 38.80
C LYS A 2 -47.82 -41.89 38.54
N TYR A 3 -47.29 -42.08 37.34
CA TYR A 3 -46.05 -41.44 36.90
C TYR A 3 -46.36 -40.01 36.43
N ALA A 4 -45.75 -39.02 37.06
CA ALA A 4 -45.75 -37.65 36.56
C ALA A 4 -44.50 -37.46 35.69
N ALA A 5 -44.71 -37.26 34.38
CA ALA A 5 -43.66 -36.90 33.44
C ALA A 5 -43.37 -35.40 33.59
N PHE A 6 -42.15 -35.05 34.01
CA PHE A 6 -41.63 -33.70 33.95
C PHE A 6 -41.18 -33.40 32.52
N PHE A 7 -41.85 -32.45 31.86
CA PHE A 7 -41.35 -31.83 30.63
C PHE A 7 -40.35 -30.74 31.00
N SER A 8 -39.08 -31.00 30.73
CA SER A 8 -38.00 -30.01 30.80
C SER A 8 -38.06 -29.11 29.56
N VAL A 9 -38.43 -27.84 29.74
CA VAL A 9 -38.31 -26.82 28.69
C VAL A 9 -36.83 -26.46 28.56
N LEU A 10 -36.18 -26.90 27.47
CA LEU A 10 -34.89 -26.38 27.04
C LEU A 10 -35.08 -24.96 26.51
N ALA A 11 -34.73 -23.96 27.31
CA ALA A 11 -34.60 -22.58 26.85
C ALA A 11 -33.33 -22.47 25.98
N PHE A 12 -33.53 -22.34 24.67
CA PHE A 12 -32.48 -22.05 23.71
C PHE A 12 -32.10 -20.57 23.88
N CYS A 13 -31.05 -20.28 24.64
CA CYS A 13 -30.43 -18.95 24.66
C CYS A 13 -29.73 -18.73 23.32
N ALA A 14 -30.47 -18.24 22.32
CA ALA A 14 -29.87 -17.63 21.15
C ALA A 14 -29.13 -16.37 21.62
N GLY A 15 -27.80 -16.45 21.69
CA GLY A 15 -26.95 -15.28 21.91
C GLY A 15 -27.20 -14.31 20.76
N THR A 16 -27.92 -13.22 21.03
CA THR A 16 -28.04 -12.10 20.10
C THR A 16 -26.65 -11.50 19.96
N SER A 17 -25.99 -11.72 18.82
CA SER A 17 -24.83 -10.93 18.44
C SER A 17 -25.26 -9.47 18.39
N VAL A 18 -24.82 -8.68 19.37
CA VAL A 18 -25.06 -7.23 19.35
C VAL A 18 -24.36 -6.72 18.11
N ALA A 19 -25.14 -6.32 17.09
CA ALA A 19 -24.60 -5.64 15.92
C ALA A 19 -23.84 -4.41 16.43
N ARG A 20 -22.52 -4.38 16.19
CA ARG A 20 -21.69 -3.22 16.52
C ARG A 20 -22.28 -2.02 15.77
N ALA A 21 -22.49 -0.91 16.48
CA ALA A 21 -23.08 0.29 15.90
C ALA A 21 -22.21 0.80 14.74
N ASP A 22 -22.85 1.18 13.64
CA ASP A 22 -22.19 1.81 12.50
C ASP A 22 -21.88 3.28 12.82
N ASP A 23 -20.61 3.64 12.83
CA ASP A 23 -20.13 4.99 13.11
C ASP A 23 -20.05 5.86 11.84
N SER A 24 -20.22 5.30 10.64
CA SER A 24 -19.92 5.97 9.36
C SER A 24 -20.56 7.35 9.26
N GLY A 25 -21.87 7.46 9.54
CA GLY A 25 -22.59 8.73 9.46
C GLY A 25 -22.11 9.76 10.48
N SER A 26 -21.76 9.33 11.69
CA SER A 26 -21.27 10.23 12.74
C SER A 26 -19.87 10.77 12.45
N VAL A 27 -18.98 9.92 11.90
CA VAL A 27 -17.63 10.34 11.53
C VAL A 27 -17.67 11.24 10.29
N GLN A 28 -18.48 10.89 9.29
CA GLN A 28 -18.68 11.75 8.12
C GLN A 28 -19.24 13.13 8.52
N ALA A 29 -20.18 13.20 9.46
CA ALA A 29 -20.69 14.48 9.94
C ALA A 29 -19.62 15.37 10.62
N LEU A 30 -18.65 14.76 11.32
CA LEU A 30 -17.50 15.50 11.88
C LEU A 30 -16.60 16.05 10.78
N LEU A 31 -16.36 15.25 9.73
CA LEU A 31 -15.62 15.66 8.55
C LEU A 31 -16.34 16.80 7.81
N ASP A 32 -17.65 16.66 7.57
CA ASP A 32 -18.47 17.65 6.87
C ASP A 32 -18.51 18.99 7.62
N ALA A 33 -18.51 18.96 8.96
CA ALA A 33 -18.40 20.18 9.78
C ALA A 33 -17.07 20.92 9.55
N CYS A 34 -15.98 20.21 9.24
CA CYS A 34 -14.72 20.82 8.85
C CYS A 34 -14.77 21.41 7.45
N TYR A 35 -15.39 20.71 6.50
CA TYR A 35 -15.50 21.15 5.10
C TYR A 35 -16.34 22.43 4.96
N ALA A 36 -17.30 22.65 5.87
CA ALA A 36 -18.05 23.90 5.95
C ALA A 36 -17.20 25.10 6.44
N GLY A 37 -16.02 24.86 7.02
CA GLY A 37 -15.10 25.87 7.51
C GLY A 37 -14.28 26.53 6.39
N LYS A 38 -13.73 27.72 6.67
CA LYS A 38 -12.79 28.42 5.77
C LYS A 38 -11.31 28.09 6.01
N LYS A 39 -11.03 27.26 7.02
CA LYS A 39 -9.69 26.90 7.49
C LYS A 39 -9.61 25.40 7.67
N SER A 40 -8.42 24.85 7.45
CA SER A 40 -8.12 23.46 7.76
C SER A 40 -8.38 23.18 9.24
N CYS A 41 -8.94 22.03 9.54
CA CYS A 41 -9.30 21.57 10.86
C CYS A 41 -8.47 20.34 11.24
N ALA A 42 -8.42 20.04 12.54
CA ALA A 42 -7.89 18.79 13.04
C ALA A 42 -8.98 18.05 13.81
N ILE A 43 -9.27 16.80 13.42
CA ILE A 43 -10.17 15.89 14.13
C ILE A 43 -9.31 14.85 14.84
N ASP A 44 -9.36 14.87 16.16
CA ASP A 44 -8.70 13.86 17.01
C ASP A 44 -9.74 12.90 17.57
N LEU A 45 -9.64 11.62 17.21
CA LEU A 45 -10.54 10.58 17.72
C LEU A 45 -10.03 9.93 19.01
N GLN A 46 -8.92 10.42 19.58
CA GLN A 46 -8.42 10.07 20.91
C GLN A 46 -8.23 8.55 21.12
N GLY A 47 -7.82 7.84 20.07
CA GLY A 47 -7.64 6.39 20.06
C GLY A 47 -8.94 5.60 19.95
N ALA A 48 -10.08 6.24 19.67
CA ALA A 48 -11.35 5.55 19.54
C ALA A 48 -11.34 4.56 18.37
N THR A 49 -11.99 3.41 18.58
CA THR A 49 -12.34 2.48 17.51
C THR A 49 -13.70 2.84 16.93
N LYS A 50 -13.77 2.98 15.60
CA LYS A 50 -14.97 3.33 14.84
C LYS A 50 -15.28 2.23 13.83
N THR A 51 -16.52 1.74 13.84
CA THR A 51 -16.97 0.73 12.88
C THR A 51 -17.54 1.42 11.66
N LEU A 52 -16.99 1.16 10.47
CA LEU A 52 -17.43 1.79 9.23
C LEU A 52 -18.10 0.76 8.32
N THR A 53 -19.39 0.94 8.04
CA THR A 53 -20.10 0.17 6.99
C THR A 53 -20.21 0.92 5.66
N LYS A 54 -19.73 2.17 5.60
CA LYS A 54 -19.68 3.01 4.39
C LYS A 54 -18.32 3.68 4.28
N THR A 55 -17.93 4.00 3.06
CA THR A 55 -16.73 4.78 2.76
C THR A 55 -16.79 6.15 3.44
N LEU A 56 -15.69 6.57 4.07
CA LEU A 56 -15.51 7.95 4.48
C LEU A 56 -14.87 8.75 3.34
N ARG A 57 -15.48 9.88 3.00
CA ARG A 57 -14.94 10.81 2.00
C ARG A 57 -14.12 11.88 2.71
N ILE A 58 -12.85 11.94 2.38
CA ILE A 58 -11.85 12.81 3.00
C ILE A 58 -11.42 13.86 1.98
N ASP A 59 -11.69 15.13 2.28
CA ASP A 59 -11.13 16.25 1.52
C ASP A 59 -9.74 16.59 2.07
N PRO A 60 -8.66 16.34 1.29
CA PRO A 60 -7.30 16.58 1.74
C PRO A 60 -6.98 18.07 1.97
N ASP A 61 -7.79 19.03 1.51
CA ASP A 61 -7.53 20.46 1.75
C ASP A 61 -7.97 20.92 3.14
N PHE A 62 -8.89 20.20 3.77
CA PHE A 62 -9.59 20.70 4.95
C PHE A 62 -9.31 19.95 6.23
N VAL A 63 -8.87 18.70 6.20
CA VAL A 63 -8.83 17.89 7.43
C VAL A 63 -7.54 17.13 7.65
N THR A 64 -6.96 17.37 8.82
CA THR A 64 -6.08 16.42 9.48
C THR A 64 -6.91 15.49 10.36
N LEU A 65 -6.90 14.20 10.09
CA LEU A 65 -7.60 13.18 10.89
C LEU A 65 -6.58 12.35 11.65
N ARG A 66 -6.74 12.24 12.98
CA ARG A 66 -5.73 11.60 13.83
C ARG A 66 -6.25 10.70 14.94
N ASN A 67 -5.38 9.78 15.35
CA ASN A 67 -5.52 8.88 16.51
C ASN A 67 -6.83 8.08 16.49
N ALA A 68 -6.98 7.17 15.54
CA ALA A 68 -8.19 6.36 15.41
C ALA A 68 -7.89 4.94 14.95
N THR A 69 -8.76 4.01 15.32
CA THR A 69 -8.85 2.70 14.66
C THR A 69 -10.18 2.63 13.90
N PHE A 70 -10.14 2.29 12.61
CA PHE A 70 -11.33 2.07 11.81
C PHE A 70 -11.47 0.58 11.48
N ASP A 71 -12.59 -0.02 11.91
CA ASP A 71 -13.02 -1.38 11.58
C ASP A 71 -13.99 -1.31 10.40
N CYS A 72 -13.46 -1.49 9.19
CA CYS A 72 -14.15 -1.32 7.91
C CYS A 72 -14.87 -2.62 7.52
N ARG A 73 -16.20 -2.64 7.66
CA ARG A 73 -17.06 -3.83 7.51
C ARG A 73 -17.91 -3.85 6.25
N MET A 74 -17.70 -2.88 5.37
CA MET A 74 -18.32 -2.90 4.04
C MET A 74 -17.84 -4.10 3.21
N THR A 75 -18.62 -4.48 2.21
CA THR A 75 -18.34 -5.65 1.35
C THR A 75 -17.78 -5.27 -0.02
N SER A 76 -17.81 -3.99 -0.38
CA SER A 76 -17.29 -3.45 -1.64
C SER A 76 -16.94 -1.97 -1.49
N GLY A 77 -16.06 -1.46 -2.36
CA GLY A 77 -15.62 -0.07 -2.34
C GLY A 77 -14.30 0.10 -1.57
N THR A 78 -14.10 1.26 -0.98
CA THR A 78 -12.89 1.59 -0.21
C THR A 78 -13.25 2.08 1.19
N CYS A 79 -12.39 1.87 2.17
CA CYS A 79 -12.65 2.36 3.52
C CYS A 79 -12.53 3.88 3.60
N LEU A 80 -11.38 4.43 3.19
CA LEU A 80 -11.15 5.87 3.10
C LEU A 80 -10.94 6.28 1.65
N TYR A 81 -11.77 7.20 1.14
CA TYR A 81 -11.61 7.79 -0.19
C TYR A 81 -11.15 9.23 -0.04
N ILE A 82 -9.91 9.52 -0.43
CA ILE A 82 -9.31 10.84 -0.38
C ILE A 82 -9.44 11.49 -1.76
N SER A 83 -10.13 12.62 -1.81
CA SER A 83 -10.35 13.39 -3.04
C SER A 83 -10.96 14.76 -2.72
N GLN A 84 -10.67 15.75 -3.55
CA GLN A 84 -11.36 17.05 -3.55
C GLN A 84 -12.67 17.03 -4.36
N ASP A 85 -12.93 15.95 -5.12
CA ASP A 85 -14.09 15.88 -6.00
C ASP A 85 -15.39 16.16 -5.25
N GLY A 86 -16.19 17.12 -5.71
CA GLY A 86 -17.48 17.45 -5.08
C GLY A 86 -17.38 18.18 -3.73
N PHE A 87 -16.21 18.72 -3.37
CA PHE A 87 -16.03 19.61 -2.22
C PHE A 87 -15.71 21.05 -2.67
N PRO A 88 -15.89 22.07 -1.80
CA PRO A 88 -15.51 23.44 -2.11
C PRO A 88 -14.00 23.59 -2.31
N HIS A 89 -13.56 24.16 -3.44
CA HIS A 89 -12.13 24.37 -3.69
C HIS A 89 -11.50 25.47 -2.83
N ARG A 90 -10.21 25.32 -2.55
CA ARG A 90 -9.40 26.32 -1.84
C ARG A 90 -8.20 26.75 -2.67
N ASP A 91 -8.04 28.06 -2.86
CA ASP A 91 -6.92 28.64 -3.63
C ASP A 91 -5.54 28.53 -2.93
N ARG A 92 -5.49 28.04 -1.69
CA ARG A 92 -4.26 27.96 -0.90
C ARG A 92 -3.98 26.51 -0.50
N ILE A 93 -2.84 26.00 -0.97
CA ILE A 93 -2.30 24.69 -0.63
C ILE A 93 -2.08 24.61 0.89
N SER A 94 -2.68 23.61 1.53
CA SER A 94 -2.37 23.23 2.91
C SER A 94 -2.05 21.75 2.94
N ILE A 95 -1.00 21.40 3.68
CA ILE A 95 -0.59 20.00 3.84
C ILE A 95 -1.35 19.42 5.04
N ASN A 96 -2.39 18.64 4.77
CA ASN A 96 -3.08 17.87 5.80
C ASN A 96 -2.56 16.43 5.84
N ARG A 97 -3.03 15.66 6.82
CA ARG A 97 -2.50 14.32 7.08
C ARG A 97 -3.53 13.37 7.66
N LEU A 98 -3.30 12.08 7.41
CA LEU A 98 -3.79 11.01 8.27
C LEU A 98 -2.65 10.65 9.24
N GLU A 99 -2.89 10.79 10.55
CA GLU A 99 -1.84 10.63 11.57
C GLU A 99 -2.25 9.64 12.66
N GLY A 100 -1.48 8.58 12.87
CA GLY A 100 -1.80 7.59 13.93
C GLY A 100 -3.11 6.86 13.65
N ILE A 101 -3.38 6.53 12.39
CA ILE A 101 -4.59 5.83 11.94
C ILE A 101 -4.30 4.35 11.75
N THR A 102 -5.15 3.48 12.29
CA THR A 102 -5.14 2.04 11.98
C THR A 102 -6.44 1.66 11.26
N LEU A 103 -6.33 0.98 10.13
CA LEU A 103 -7.45 0.45 9.36
C LEU A 103 -7.42 -1.08 9.40
N TYR A 104 -8.56 -1.68 9.72
CA TYR A 104 -8.80 -3.10 9.55
C TYR A 104 -9.94 -3.29 8.56
N GLY A 105 -9.73 -4.13 7.56
CA GLY A 105 -10.73 -4.42 6.55
C GLY A 105 -10.79 -5.89 6.18
N ASN A 106 -11.24 -6.13 4.96
CA ASN A 106 -11.32 -7.46 4.38
C ASN A 106 -10.90 -7.40 2.90
N LYS A 107 -10.58 -8.56 2.35
CA LYS A 107 -10.00 -8.73 1.01
C LYS A 107 -10.96 -8.44 -0.15
N SER A 108 -12.16 -7.91 0.09
CA SER A 108 -13.10 -7.48 -0.95
C SER A 108 -13.24 -5.96 -1.08
N ILE A 109 -12.52 -5.19 -0.25
CA ILE A 109 -12.53 -3.71 -0.26
C ILE A 109 -11.12 -3.15 -0.25
N ASP A 110 -10.93 -1.94 -0.74
CA ASP A 110 -9.66 -1.21 -0.66
C ASP A 110 -9.55 -0.46 0.69
N GLY A 111 -8.32 -0.23 1.15
CA GLY A 111 -8.05 0.46 2.40
C GLY A 111 -8.16 1.97 2.27
N ILE A 112 -7.17 2.56 1.59
CA ILE A 112 -7.12 3.99 1.27
C ILE A 112 -7.05 4.13 -0.25
N THR A 113 -7.99 4.86 -0.82
CA THR A 113 -7.94 5.23 -2.25
C THR A 113 -7.72 6.72 -2.37
N MET A 114 -6.67 7.12 -3.10
CA MET A 114 -6.44 8.50 -3.52
C MET A 114 -6.73 8.58 -5.02
N ASN A 115 -7.77 9.33 -5.42
CA ASN A 115 -8.18 9.44 -6.82
C ASN A 115 -9.09 10.67 -7.02
N TYR A 116 -8.73 11.54 -7.96
CA TYR A 116 -9.37 12.83 -8.20
C TYR A 116 -9.75 12.86 -9.67
N THR A 117 -11.04 12.71 -9.94
CA THR A 117 -11.58 12.48 -11.29
C THR A 117 -12.11 13.74 -11.95
N ASP A 118 -12.26 14.84 -11.21
CA ASP A 118 -12.68 16.11 -11.78
C ASP A 118 -11.52 16.82 -12.50
N ASN A 119 -11.46 16.62 -13.82
CA ASN A 119 -10.48 17.23 -14.73
C ASN A 119 -10.66 18.75 -14.93
N THR A 120 -11.67 19.38 -14.32
CA THR A 120 -11.87 20.84 -14.42
C THR A 120 -11.05 21.65 -13.41
N THR A 121 -10.40 20.95 -12.48
CA THR A 121 -9.66 21.55 -11.37
C THR A 121 -8.16 21.39 -11.61
N MET A 122 -7.41 22.42 -11.18
CA MET A 122 -5.99 22.62 -11.47
C MET A 122 -5.13 21.42 -11.05
N VAL A 123 -3.91 21.32 -11.58
CA VAL A 123 -2.89 20.34 -11.18
C VAL A 123 -2.70 20.35 -9.65
N VAL A 124 -3.25 19.36 -8.95
CA VAL A 124 -3.13 19.26 -7.48
C VAL A 124 -2.22 18.11 -7.10
N ASP A 125 -1.24 18.38 -6.25
CA ASP A 125 -0.51 17.40 -5.44
C ASP A 125 -1.54 16.57 -4.65
N ALA A 126 -1.23 15.34 -4.24
CA ALA A 126 -2.12 14.50 -3.45
C ALA A 126 -2.63 15.21 -2.16
N ASN A 127 -1.96 16.28 -1.72
CA ASN A 127 -2.35 17.18 -0.62
C ASN A 127 -2.60 16.48 0.73
N MET A 128 -2.24 15.20 0.83
CA MET A 128 -2.39 14.37 2.02
C MET A 128 -1.13 13.58 2.28
N THR A 129 -0.53 13.79 3.46
CA THR A 129 0.57 12.97 3.97
C THR A 129 0.02 11.84 4.86
N LEU A 130 0.57 10.64 4.76
CA LEU A 130 0.30 9.56 5.72
C LEU A 130 1.43 9.48 6.75
N VAL A 131 1.11 9.53 8.04
CA VAL A 131 2.11 9.48 9.13
C VAL A 131 1.69 8.47 10.20
N ASN A 132 2.51 7.46 10.47
CA ASN A 132 2.21 6.40 11.45
C ASN A 132 0.86 5.73 11.16
N VAL A 133 0.65 5.30 9.90
CA VAL A 133 -0.60 4.69 9.45
C VAL A 133 -0.42 3.18 9.29
N SER A 134 -1.38 2.39 9.76
CA SER A 134 -1.41 0.94 9.55
C SER A 134 -2.66 0.53 8.76
N VAL A 135 -2.50 -0.23 7.69
CA VAL A 135 -3.59 -0.66 6.79
C VAL A 135 -3.56 -2.18 6.64
N GLN A 136 -4.57 -2.86 7.20
CA GLN A 136 -4.52 -4.31 7.41
C GLN A 136 -5.72 -5.03 6.79
N GLY A 137 -5.44 -6.05 5.97
CA GLY A 137 -6.43 -7.03 5.54
C GLY A 137 -7.27 -6.67 4.32
N PHE A 138 -6.87 -5.65 3.55
CA PHE A 138 -7.63 -5.13 2.40
C PHE A 138 -7.35 -5.88 1.09
N ASN A 139 -8.18 -5.66 0.07
CA ASN A 139 -7.87 -6.05 -1.31
C ASN A 139 -6.62 -5.30 -1.79
N HIS A 140 -6.71 -3.97 -1.95
CA HIS A 140 -5.54 -3.11 -2.06
C HIS A 140 -5.40 -2.30 -0.78
N GLY A 141 -4.23 -2.30 -0.15
CA GLY A 141 -3.97 -1.47 1.03
C GLY A 141 -4.08 0.01 0.69
N ILE A 142 -3.29 0.46 -0.28
CA ILE A 142 -3.37 1.81 -0.85
C ILE A 142 -3.56 1.72 -2.37
N THR A 143 -4.55 2.43 -2.89
CA THR A 143 -4.81 2.58 -4.32
C THR A 143 -4.52 4.02 -4.75
N LEU A 144 -3.64 4.21 -5.73
CA LEU A 144 -3.28 5.52 -6.28
C LEU A 144 -3.83 5.67 -7.71
N GLY A 145 -4.52 6.78 -7.98
CA GLY A 145 -5.29 6.98 -9.22
C GLY A 145 -4.99 8.28 -9.96
N ASN A 146 -6.02 8.82 -10.60
CA ASN A 146 -5.94 10.04 -11.42
C ASN A 146 -5.62 11.27 -10.57
N ASN A 147 -4.81 12.16 -11.13
CA ASN A 147 -4.42 13.45 -10.55
C ASN A 147 -3.79 13.27 -9.15
N VAL A 148 -3.02 12.19 -8.97
CA VAL A 148 -2.30 11.88 -7.73
C VAL A 148 -0.81 11.82 -8.02
N TRP A 149 -0.06 12.73 -7.41
CA TRP A 149 1.40 12.81 -7.44
C TRP A 149 1.86 13.48 -6.14
N GLY A 150 3.15 13.43 -5.81
CA GLY A 150 3.68 14.06 -4.59
C GLY A 150 3.33 13.33 -3.29
N VAL A 151 2.91 12.06 -3.36
CA VAL A 151 2.42 11.32 -2.18
C VAL A 151 3.57 11.01 -1.22
N ASP A 152 3.60 11.69 -0.08
CA ASP A 152 4.58 11.43 0.97
C ASP A 152 3.98 10.58 2.11
N MET A 153 4.68 9.50 2.46
CA MET A 153 4.27 8.54 3.49
C MET A 153 5.42 8.28 4.46
N PHE A 154 5.15 8.40 5.76
CA PHE A 154 6.13 8.24 6.82
C PHE A 154 5.67 7.19 7.83
N ASN A 155 6.47 6.14 8.01
CA ASN A 155 6.19 5.01 8.89
C ASN A 155 4.79 4.41 8.64
N VAL A 156 4.55 3.98 7.39
CA VAL A 156 3.29 3.34 6.99
C VAL A 156 3.46 1.82 6.92
N ILE A 157 2.56 1.09 7.55
CA ILE A 157 2.56 -0.36 7.62
C ILE A 157 1.36 -0.90 6.84
N ILE A 158 1.60 -1.72 5.81
CA ILE A 158 0.55 -2.25 4.94
C ILE A 158 0.68 -3.77 4.89
N GLY A 159 -0.35 -4.52 5.25
CA GLY A 159 -0.20 -5.97 5.17
C GLY A 159 -1.43 -6.81 5.39
N ASN A 160 -1.20 -8.12 5.32
CA ASN A 160 -2.22 -9.17 5.45
C ASN A 160 -3.36 -9.08 4.41
N GLY A 161 -3.16 -8.30 3.34
CA GLY A 161 -4.13 -8.06 2.28
C GLY A 161 -3.96 -8.97 1.06
N ASN A 162 -4.46 -8.53 -0.10
CA ASN A 162 -4.07 -9.09 -1.39
C ASN A 162 -2.86 -8.32 -1.94
N THR A 163 -2.97 -7.02 -2.13
CA THR A 163 -1.88 -6.17 -2.61
C THR A 163 -1.62 -5.00 -1.65
N GLY A 164 -0.36 -4.69 -1.38
CA GLY A 164 0.01 -3.57 -0.53
C GLY A 164 -0.31 -2.22 -1.17
N ILE A 165 0.44 -1.86 -2.21
CA ILE A 165 0.24 -0.65 -3.02
C ILE A 165 -0.19 -1.05 -4.42
N TYR A 166 -1.27 -0.44 -4.90
CA TYR A 166 -1.81 -0.63 -6.23
C TYR A 166 -1.91 0.71 -6.95
N THR A 167 -1.54 0.76 -8.23
CA THR A 167 -1.80 1.93 -9.08
C THR A 167 -2.84 1.60 -10.14
N LEU A 168 -3.77 2.51 -10.36
CA LEU A 168 -4.76 2.34 -11.43
C LEU A 168 -4.05 2.32 -12.79
N PRO A 169 -4.48 1.48 -13.74
CA PRO A 169 -3.91 1.48 -15.08
C PRO A 169 -4.25 2.77 -15.82
N HIS A 170 -3.26 3.31 -16.54
CA HIS A 170 -3.38 4.53 -17.36
C HIS A 170 -4.01 5.75 -16.64
N PRO A 171 -3.52 6.13 -15.45
CA PRO A 171 -4.07 7.26 -14.73
C PRO A 171 -3.71 8.56 -15.45
N HIS A 172 -4.63 9.51 -15.45
CA HIS A 172 -4.40 10.85 -15.94
C HIS A 172 -3.57 11.65 -14.93
N ASN A 173 -2.49 12.31 -15.39
CA ASN A 173 -1.70 13.29 -14.62
C ASN A 173 -1.31 12.79 -13.21
N ALA A 174 -0.65 11.64 -13.15
CA ALA A 174 -0.31 10.98 -11.90
C ALA A 174 1.13 10.45 -11.92
N GLY A 175 1.61 10.03 -10.76
CA GLY A 175 2.84 9.24 -10.67
C GLY A 175 4.12 10.01 -10.34
N GLU A 176 4.13 11.34 -10.40
CA GLU A 176 5.33 12.12 -10.06
C GLU A 176 5.64 12.02 -8.55
N ARG A 177 6.91 11.74 -8.21
CA ARG A 177 7.49 11.85 -6.84
C ARG A 177 6.63 11.28 -5.70
N SER A 178 6.52 9.97 -5.57
CA SER A 178 5.88 9.35 -4.39
C SER A 178 6.89 8.70 -3.43
N THR A 179 6.96 9.21 -2.21
CA THR A 179 7.97 8.84 -1.21
C THR A 179 7.37 7.98 -0.10
N PHE A 180 8.05 6.88 0.21
CA PHE A 180 7.73 6.00 1.33
C PHE A 180 8.94 5.91 2.24
N ALA A 181 8.88 6.57 3.39
CA ALA A 181 9.99 6.65 4.34
C ALA A 181 9.67 5.82 5.60
N GLY A 182 10.44 4.75 5.81
CA GLY A 182 10.22 3.76 6.86
C GLY A 182 9.05 2.83 6.57
N GLY A 183 8.60 2.13 7.60
CA GLY A 183 7.45 1.24 7.52
C GLY A 183 7.71 -0.10 6.84
N THR A 184 6.64 -0.87 6.63
CA THR A 184 6.72 -2.26 6.20
C THR A 184 5.52 -2.64 5.35
N ILE A 185 5.76 -3.28 4.21
CA ILE A 185 4.73 -3.85 3.35
C ILE A 185 4.88 -5.37 3.39
N TYR A 186 3.91 -6.09 3.96
CA TYR A 186 4.12 -7.50 4.30
C TYR A 186 2.91 -8.40 4.17
N ASN A 187 3.20 -9.69 3.96
CA ASN A 187 2.22 -10.78 3.97
C ASN A 187 0.99 -10.52 3.07
N ASN A 188 1.22 -9.87 1.93
CA ASN A 188 0.19 -9.63 0.92
C ASN A 188 0.12 -10.83 -0.04
N ALA A 189 -1.09 -11.34 -0.25
CA ALA A 189 -1.32 -12.62 -0.95
C ALA A 189 -1.08 -12.58 -2.47
N VAL A 190 -1.01 -11.38 -3.06
CA VAL A 190 -0.77 -11.13 -4.48
C VAL A 190 0.56 -10.42 -4.66
N ALA A 191 0.70 -9.19 -4.15
CA ALA A 191 1.94 -8.42 -4.27
C ALA A 191 2.16 -7.38 -3.16
N GLY A 192 3.41 -7.00 -2.91
CA GLY A 192 3.72 -5.79 -2.12
C GLY A 192 3.36 -4.52 -2.91
N ILE A 193 3.78 -4.47 -4.17
CA ILE A 193 3.40 -3.43 -5.15
C ILE A 193 2.91 -4.10 -6.43
N ASP A 194 1.78 -3.63 -6.95
CA ASP A 194 1.31 -3.91 -8.30
C ASP A 194 1.08 -2.58 -9.04
N GLU A 195 2.04 -2.23 -9.90
CA GLU A 195 2.08 -0.94 -10.59
C GLU A 195 1.91 -1.11 -12.10
N ASP A 196 0.92 -0.42 -12.68
CA ASP A 196 0.55 -0.52 -14.10
C ASP A 196 0.33 0.86 -14.77
N SER A 197 1.15 1.85 -14.40
CA SER A 197 0.87 3.28 -14.65
C SER A 197 2.08 4.19 -14.93
N CYS A 198 3.30 3.67 -14.93
CA CYS A 198 4.56 4.41 -14.89
C CYS A 198 4.75 5.31 -13.66
N TRP A 199 4.46 4.78 -12.47
CA TRP A 199 4.58 5.55 -11.23
C TRP A 199 6.05 5.70 -10.78
N GLU A 200 6.41 6.90 -10.31
CA GLU A 200 7.73 7.15 -9.70
C GLU A 200 7.68 6.89 -8.19
N PHE A 201 8.38 5.84 -7.75
CA PHE A 201 8.47 5.49 -6.34
C PHE A 201 9.86 5.74 -5.76
N ASP A 202 9.90 6.26 -4.54
CA ASP A 202 11.12 6.38 -3.73
C ASP A 202 10.90 5.76 -2.35
N PHE A 203 11.49 4.58 -2.12
CA PHE A 203 11.46 3.89 -0.84
C PHE A 203 12.72 4.18 -0.04
N GLN A 204 12.56 4.65 1.19
CA GLN A 204 13.63 5.07 2.09
C GLN A 204 13.51 4.37 3.44
N GLY A 205 14.29 3.31 3.66
CA GLY A 205 14.27 2.50 4.87
C GLY A 205 12.99 1.66 5.03
N THR A 206 12.36 1.26 3.92
CA THR A 206 11.12 0.45 3.92
C THR A 206 11.43 -1.03 3.79
N SER A 207 10.68 -1.87 4.51
CA SER A 207 10.76 -3.33 4.41
C SER A 207 9.64 -3.92 3.54
N PHE A 208 9.97 -4.95 2.77
CA PHE A 208 9.05 -5.73 1.94
C PHE A 208 9.18 -7.20 2.31
N ASP A 209 8.25 -7.69 3.14
CA ASP A 209 8.46 -8.96 3.87
C ASP A 209 7.34 -9.97 3.54
N PHE A 210 7.73 -11.12 3.01
CA PHE A 210 6.83 -12.27 2.78
C PHE A 210 5.59 -11.95 1.92
N ASN A 211 5.71 -11.03 0.96
CA ASN A 211 4.68 -10.85 -0.06
C ASN A 211 4.80 -11.95 -1.12
N ALA A 212 3.67 -12.40 -1.68
CA ALA A 212 3.69 -13.44 -2.71
C ALA A 212 4.48 -13.05 -3.97
N GLN A 213 4.53 -11.75 -4.26
CA GLN A 213 5.44 -11.05 -5.18
C GLN A 213 5.84 -9.76 -4.46
N GLN A 214 7.12 -9.36 -4.44
CA GLN A 214 7.48 -8.13 -3.71
C GLN A 214 7.05 -6.91 -4.51
N MET A 215 7.51 -6.82 -5.77
CA MET A 215 7.24 -5.65 -6.61
C MET A 215 6.99 -6.05 -8.05
N ILE A 216 5.92 -5.50 -8.64
CA ILE A 216 5.67 -5.46 -10.08
C ILE A 216 5.77 -3.98 -10.47
N LEU A 217 6.75 -3.64 -11.29
CA LEU A 217 7.07 -2.24 -11.62
C LEU A 217 7.08 -2.03 -13.14
N ARG A 218 6.72 -0.82 -13.54
CA ARG A 218 6.62 -0.27 -14.90
C ARG A 218 7.18 1.16 -14.97
N GLY A 219 7.21 1.89 -13.85
CA GLY A 219 7.85 3.19 -13.71
C GLY A 219 9.25 3.14 -13.07
N PRO A 220 9.86 4.31 -12.82
CA PRO A 220 11.14 4.39 -12.12
C PRO A 220 10.96 4.18 -10.61
N THR A 221 11.88 3.44 -10.00
CA THR A 221 11.85 3.16 -8.56
C THR A 221 13.24 3.30 -7.94
N SER A 222 13.35 4.14 -6.92
CA SER A 222 14.50 4.19 -6.02
C SER A 222 14.18 3.40 -4.75
N PHE A 223 15.13 2.57 -4.29
CA PHE A 223 14.92 1.68 -3.16
C PHE A 223 16.11 1.66 -2.20
N THR A 224 15.85 2.10 -0.98
CA THR A 224 16.70 1.89 0.18
C THR A 224 15.89 1.11 1.20
N GLY A 225 16.31 -0.11 1.57
CA GLY A 225 15.52 -0.90 2.50
C GLY A 225 15.86 -2.39 2.56
N HIS A 226 14.90 -3.17 3.02
CA HIS A 226 15.00 -4.61 3.17
C HIS A 226 13.92 -5.31 2.36
N ILE A 227 14.28 -6.39 1.68
CA ILE A 227 13.34 -7.31 1.04
C ILE A 227 13.58 -8.69 1.64
N GLU A 228 12.53 -9.32 2.16
CA GLU A 228 12.58 -10.68 2.70
C GLU A 228 11.48 -11.54 2.08
N ASN A 229 11.82 -12.76 1.67
CA ASN A 229 10.82 -13.72 1.21
C ASN A 229 11.19 -15.17 1.51
N THR A 230 10.24 -16.08 1.36
CA THR A 230 10.54 -17.51 1.28
C THR A 230 11.03 -17.91 -0.12
N ASP A 231 11.77 -19.02 -0.21
CA ASP A 231 12.20 -19.58 -1.51
C ASP A 231 11.02 -20.16 -2.32
N THR A 232 10.32 -19.27 -3.03
CA THR A 232 9.15 -19.55 -3.88
C THR A 232 9.50 -19.95 -5.31
N GLY A 233 10.78 -19.80 -5.71
CA GLY A 233 11.22 -19.98 -7.10
C GLY A 233 10.88 -18.82 -8.05
N LYS A 234 10.16 -17.79 -7.61
CA LYS A 234 9.88 -16.57 -8.37
C LYS A 234 10.95 -15.50 -8.12
N ALA A 235 11.10 -14.57 -9.06
CA ALA A 235 11.88 -13.36 -8.84
C ALA A 235 11.16 -12.43 -7.86
N GLU A 236 11.89 -11.71 -7.02
CA GLU A 236 11.33 -10.78 -6.04
C GLU A 236 10.76 -9.53 -6.72
N ILE A 237 11.42 -9.05 -7.78
CA ILE A 237 11.04 -7.85 -8.52
C ILE A 237 10.82 -8.21 -9.99
N VAL A 238 9.68 -7.80 -10.54
CA VAL A 238 9.36 -7.95 -11.97
C VAL A 238 9.26 -6.58 -12.61
N LEU A 239 10.14 -6.30 -13.57
CA LEU A 239 10.13 -5.09 -14.37
C LEU A 239 9.45 -5.34 -15.71
N GLY A 240 8.38 -4.60 -15.98
CA GLY A 240 7.73 -4.54 -17.28
C GLY A 240 7.90 -3.15 -17.93
N ALA A 241 7.26 -2.96 -19.08
CA ALA A 241 7.03 -1.62 -19.61
C ALA A 241 5.61 -1.50 -20.15
N LEU A 242 5.20 -0.25 -20.32
CA LEU A 242 3.95 0.15 -20.93
C LEU A 242 4.23 0.66 -22.34
N ILE A 243 3.30 0.40 -23.26
CA ILE A 243 3.43 0.86 -24.65
C ILE A 243 3.47 2.40 -24.66
N GLY A 244 4.50 2.97 -25.28
CA GLY A 244 4.63 4.43 -25.43
C GLY A 244 5.21 5.17 -24.22
N VAL A 245 5.71 4.44 -23.22
CA VAL A 245 6.23 4.97 -21.95
C VAL A 245 7.71 4.58 -21.79
N PRO A 246 8.53 5.40 -21.11
CA PRO A 246 9.88 4.98 -20.72
C PRO A 246 9.88 3.63 -19.99
N ALA A 247 10.96 2.87 -20.15
CA ALA A 247 11.11 1.60 -19.45
C ALA A 247 11.07 1.76 -17.93
N GLY A 248 10.49 0.77 -17.25
CA GLY A 248 10.63 0.62 -15.82
C GLY A 248 12.10 0.53 -15.41
N SER A 249 12.42 1.10 -14.25
CA SER A 249 13.78 1.06 -13.73
C SER A 249 13.78 0.86 -12.23
N ILE A 250 14.82 0.19 -11.74
CA ILE A 250 15.05 0.06 -10.31
C ILE A 250 16.49 0.44 -9.97
N TYR A 251 16.62 1.35 -9.01
CA TYR A 251 17.87 1.74 -8.39
C TYR A 251 17.82 1.38 -6.91
N MET A 252 18.60 0.39 -6.50
CA MET A 252 18.79 0.08 -5.08
C MET A 252 20.02 0.83 -4.54
N SER A 253 20.01 1.26 -3.28
CA SER A 253 21.19 1.85 -2.64
C SER A 253 22.12 0.78 -2.05
N ALA A 254 23.39 1.14 -1.80
CA ALA A 254 24.43 0.22 -1.31
C ALA A 254 24.21 -0.30 0.13
N GLY A 255 23.20 0.20 0.84
CA GLY A 255 22.78 -0.30 2.16
C GLY A 255 21.58 -1.24 2.11
N SER A 256 20.96 -1.43 0.95
CA SER A 256 19.79 -2.30 0.80
C SER A 256 20.15 -3.77 0.92
N THR A 257 19.19 -4.58 1.35
CA THR A 257 19.35 -6.04 1.46
C THR A 257 18.18 -6.76 0.80
N ILE A 258 18.48 -7.91 0.18
CA ILE A 258 17.47 -8.89 -0.26
C ILE A 258 17.83 -10.22 0.40
N THR A 259 16.86 -10.84 1.07
CA THR A 259 17.03 -12.09 1.82
C THR A 259 15.97 -13.10 1.41
N VAL A 260 16.41 -14.34 1.15
CA VAL A 260 15.51 -15.45 0.84
C VAL A 260 15.66 -16.56 1.87
N ASP A 261 14.61 -16.71 2.67
CA ASP A 261 14.49 -17.71 3.72
C ASP A 261 14.30 -19.11 3.15
N GLY A 262 15.01 -20.07 3.75
CA GLY A 262 14.98 -21.47 3.34
C GLY A 262 15.71 -21.74 2.02
N TRP A 263 16.54 -20.80 1.55
CA TRP A 263 17.38 -20.98 0.38
C TRP A 263 18.40 -22.13 0.54
N ASP A 264 18.50 -22.99 -0.47
CA ASP A 264 19.49 -24.07 -0.55
C ASP A 264 20.55 -23.77 -1.64
N PRO A 265 21.81 -23.50 -1.29
CA PRO A 265 22.89 -23.25 -2.26
C PRO A 265 23.12 -24.42 -3.23
N GLY A 266 22.83 -25.65 -2.82
CA GLY A 266 22.98 -26.83 -3.66
C GLY A 266 21.84 -27.00 -4.67
N LYS A 267 20.69 -26.36 -4.45
CA LYS A 267 19.47 -26.53 -5.25
C LYS A 267 18.64 -25.24 -5.31
N PRO A 268 19.19 -24.15 -5.86
CA PRO A 268 18.44 -22.91 -5.95
C PRO A 268 17.19 -23.08 -6.82
N LYS A 269 16.04 -22.58 -6.34
CA LYS A 269 14.79 -22.62 -7.12
C LYS A 269 14.60 -21.37 -7.98
N GLN A 270 14.93 -20.20 -7.45
CA GLN A 270 14.78 -18.92 -8.15
C GLN A 270 15.74 -18.83 -9.35
N ARG A 271 15.32 -18.21 -10.45
CA ARG A 271 16.19 -17.94 -11.60
C ARG A 271 17.06 -16.71 -11.36
N CYS A 272 16.44 -15.64 -10.86
CA CYS A 272 17.06 -14.36 -10.56
C CYS A 272 16.22 -13.60 -9.51
N TYR A 273 16.72 -12.45 -9.05
CA TYR A 273 16.01 -11.56 -8.11
C TYR A 273 15.18 -10.50 -8.84
N VAL A 274 15.71 -10.00 -9.96
CA VAL A 274 15.04 -9.03 -10.81
C VAL A 274 14.81 -9.67 -12.18
N GLU A 275 13.55 -9.92 -12.52
CA GLU A 275 13.16 -10.35 -13.86
C GLU A 275 12.78 -9.14 -14.71
N THR A 276 13.23 -9.13 -15.97
CA THR A 276 12.88 -8.09 -16.94
C THR A 276 12.49 -8.73 -18.26
N SER A 277 11.49 -8.16 -18.94
CA SER A 277 11.09 -8.60 -20.29
C SER A 277 11.69 -7.76 -21.42
N LEU A 278 12.43 -6.67 -21.11
CA LEU A 278 12.84 -5.68 -22.10
C LEU A 278 14.32 -5.29 -22.03
N PRO A 279 14.98 -5.11 -23.19
CA PRO A 279 16.41 -4.83 -23.25
C PRO A 279 16.83 -3.44 -22.76
N TYR A 280 15.88 -2.51 -22.71
CA TYR A 280 16.12 -1.11 -22.36
C TYR A 280 15.68 -0.77 -20.92
N ASN A 281 15.27 -1.76 -20.11
CA ASN A 281 15.09 -1.57 -18.66
C ASN A 281 16.44 -1.29 -18.00
N ASN A 282 16.47 -0.28 -17.12
CA ASN A 282 17.68 0.15 -16.40
C ASN A 282 17.68 -0.41 -14.98
N ILE A 283 18.69 -1.23 -14.67
CA ILE A 283 18.75 -1.98 -13.40
C ILE A 283 20.08 -1.71 -12.72
N LYS A 284 20.01 -1.23 -11.47
CA LYS A 284 21.15 -1.01 -10.58
C LYS A 284 20.86 -1.62 -9.22
N VAL A 285 21.56 -2.69 -8.88
CA VAL A 285 21.37 -3.45 -7.64
C VAL A 285 22.69 -3.58 -6.88
N PRO A 286 23.22 -2.50 -6.28
CA PRO A 286 24.33 -2.56 -5.34
C PRO A 286 23.91 -3.11 -3.96
N ALA A 287 22.73 -3.73 -3.85
CA ALA A 287 22.23 -4.30 -2.60
C ALA A 287 23.07 -5.52 -2.18
N THR A 288 23.18 -5.73 -0.86
CA THR A 288 23.74 -6.98 -0.34
C THR A 288 22.71 -8.08 -0.49
N LEU A 289 23.07 -9.15 -1.21
CA LEU A 289 22.17 -10.28 -1.46
C LEU A 289 22.53 -11.44 -0.51
N TYR A 290 21.61 -11.77 0.39
CA TYR A 290 21.72 -12.94 1.27
C TYR A 290 20.80 -14.05 0.74
N GLY A 291 21.36 -15.25 0.56
CA GLY A 291 20.70 -16.31 -0.23
C GLY A 291 21.10 -16.32 -1.71
N PHE A 292 22.32 -15.89 -2.04
CA PHE A 292 22.75 -15.69 -3.42
C PHE A 292 22.89 -16.99 -4.22
N GLY A 293 22.07 -17.14 -5.26
CA GLY A 293 22.30 -18.15 -6.28
C GLY A 293 21.09 -18.44 -7.15
N GLY A 294 20.37 -17.42 -7.63
CA GLY A 294 19.45 -17.67 -8.73
C GLY A 294 20.19 -18.41 -9.86
N LYS A 295 19.55 -19.36 -10.55
CA LYS A 295 20.22 -20.18 -11.58
C LYS A 295 20.93 -19.35 -12.67
N GLU A 296 20.56 -18.08 -12.84
CA GLU A 296 21.07 -17.15 -13.85
C GLU A 296 21.74 -15.89 -13.28
N GLY A 297 21.88 -15.78 -11.94
CA GLY A 297 22.48 -14.62 -11.26
C GLY A 297 21.46 -13.64 -10.66
N ALA A 298 21.83 -12.36 -10.53
CA ALA A 298 20.99 -11.34 -9.88
C ALA A 298 19.81 -10.88 -10.75
N VAL A 299 19.99 -10.85 -12.06
CA VAL A 299 19.01 -10.35 -13.04
C VAL A 299 18.84 -11.40 -14.13
N CYS A 300 17.61 -11.62 -14.58
CA CYS A 300 17.31 -12.46 -15.74
C CYS A 300 16.41 -11.72 -16.75
N GLY A 301 16.65 -11.99 -18.04
CA GLY A 301 15.99 -11.31 -19.16
C GLY A 301 16.90 -10.33 -19.93
N PRO A 302 16.39 -9.66 -20.98
CA PRO A 302 17.23 -8.94 -21.94
C PRO A 302 17.81 -7.60 -21.44
N GLY A 303 17.48 -7.14 -20.24
CA GLY A 303 17.81 -5.80 -19.73
C GLY A 303 19.30 -5.56 -19.45
N LYS A 304 19.69 -4.28 -19.43
CA LYS A 304 21.07 -3.87 -19.17
C LYS A 304 21.34 -3.83 -17.67
N VAL A 305 22.03 -4.85 -17.16
CA VAL A 305 22.60 -4.81 -15.82
C VAL A 305 23.75 -3.80 -15.81
N VAL A 306 23.64 -2.73 -15.02
CA VAL A 306 24.78 -1.87 -14.72
C VAL A 306 25.38 -2.35 -13.41
N THR A 307 26.21 -3.40 -13.49
CA THR A 307 27.00 -3.84 -12.34
C THR A 307 27.98 -2.75 -11.96
N TRP A 308 27.96 -2.33 -10.70
CA TRP A 308 29.14 -1.70 -10.11
C TRP A 308 30.10 -2.83 -9.74
N ASP A 309 31.28 -2.81 -10.33
CA ASP A 309 32.38 -3.73 -10.03
C ASP A 309 32.92 -3.39 -8.63
N GLY A 310 32.21 -3.88 -7.61
CA GLY A 310 32.73 -3.91 -6.25
C GLY A 310 33.94 -4.83 -6.22
N GLN A 311 35.09 -4.22 -5.91
CA GLN A 311 36.44 -4.80 -5.81
C GLN A 311 36.50 -6.27 -5.39
N PRO A 312 37.48 -7.04 -5.90
CA PRO A 312 37.71 -8.40 -5.44
C PRO A 312 38.05 -8.37 -3.94
N LEU A 313 37.37 -9.21 -3.16
CA LEU A 313 37.89 -9.63 -1.86
C LEU A 313 39.16 -10.42 -2.14
N SER A 314 40.31 -9.75 -2.05
CA SER A 314 41.61 -10.42 -2.03
C SER A 314 41.68 -11.38 -0.85
N LYS A 315 42.30 -12.53 -1.09
CA LYS A 315 42.57 -13.65 -0.19
C LYS A 315 42.88 -13.29 1.26
#